data_AF-A0A0R3R346-F1
#
_entry.id   AF-A0A0R3R346-F1
#
_cell.length_a   1.000
_cell.length_b   1.000
_cell.length_c   1.000
_cell.angle_alpha   90.00
_cell.angle_beta   90.00
_cell.angle_gamma   90.00
#
_symmetry.space_group_name_H-M   'P 1'
#
loop_
_entity.id
_entity.type
_entity.pdbx_description
1 polymer ?
#
loop_
_entity_poly.entity_id
_entity_poly.type
_entity_poly.pdbx_seq_one_letter_code
_entity_poly.pdbx_strand_id
1 'polypeptide(L)'
;MESILTSGQQFAVSLQSVENLVNEEWCSHTFVTTHMTEHIVCAYWTEAAIRLHIPLSATSTFYTDTVHLKWRLHFEFVTCNDFNEEVEEGLWQAPTNVNIETMAWDLDIKVFPCNPHNAALTLPSPTTPASIIV
;
A
#
# COMPACT_ATOMS: atom_id res chain seq x y z
N MET A 1 8.25 15.00 -7.20
CA MET A 1 6.86 14.51 -7.06
C MET A 1 6.01 15.02 -8.21
N GLU A 2 6.02 16.34 -8.51
CA GLU A 2 5.31 16.90 -9.69
C GLU A 2 5.72 16.27 -11.03
N SER A 3 7.00 15.91 -11.22
CA SER A 3 7.49 15.31 -12.47
C SER A 3 7.09 13.85 -12.70
N ILE A 4 6.63 13.14 -11.67
CA ILE A 4 6.29 11.70 -11.75
C ILE A 4 4.85 11.50 -12.18
N LEU A 5 3.95 12.43 -11.83
CA LEU A 5 2.52 12.31 -12.13
C LEU A 5 2.20 12.68 -13.59
N THR A 6 2.98 13.58 -14.20
CA THR A 6 2.81 13.98 -15.60
C THR A 6 3.27 12.91 -16.60
N SER A 7 4.22 12.05 -16.23
CA SER A 7 4.70 10.89 -17.03
C SER A 7 4.21 9.54 -16.46
N GLY A 8 3.51 9.58 -15.34
CA GLY A 8 3.06 8.41 -14.59
C GLY A 8 1.83 7.80 -15.22
N GLN A 9 1.94 6.54 -15.62
CA GLN A 9 0.83 5.80 -16.21
C GLN A 9 -0.06 5.23 -15.11
N GLN A 10 0.57 4.65 -14.10
CA GLN A 10 -0.10 4.07 -12.94
C GLN A 10 0.81 4.08 -11.71
N PHE A 11 0.20 4.09 -10.54
CA PHE A 11 0.91 3.82 -9.29
C PHE A 11 0.06 2.94 -8.37
N ALA A 12 0.74 2.21 -7.50
CA ALA A 12 0.14 1.43 -6.43
C ALA A 12 0.66 1.92 -5.09
N VAL A 13 -0.20 1.93 -4.08
CA VAL A 13 0.19 2.26 -2.70
C VAL A 13 -0.30 1.17 -1.77
N SER A 14 0.65 0.55 -1.07
CA SER A 14 0.41 -0.53 -0.14
C SER A 14 0.66 -0.08 1.29
N LEU A 15 -0.32 -0.31 2.18
CA LEU A 15 -0.17 -0.14 3.62
C LEU A 15 0.43 -1.42 4.21
N GLN A 16 1.62 -1.33 4.77
CA GLN A 16 2.38 -2.49 5.25
C GLN A 16 2.81 -2.33 6.70
N SER A 17 2.80 -3.44 7.44
CA SER A 17 3.54 -3.58 8.69
C SER A 17 4.82 -4.36 8.44
N VAL A 18 5.92 -3.89 9.02
CA VAL A 18 7.25 -4.49 8.90
C VAL A 18 7.74 -4.85 10.29
N GLU A 19 7.83 -6.15 10.54
CA GLU A 19 8.39 -6.72 11.77
C GLU A 19 9.86 -7.07 11.57
N ASN A 20 10.71 -6.69 12.50
CA ASN A 20 12.13 -7.04 12.50
C ASN A 20 12.49 -7.69 13.84
N LEU A 21 13.15 -8.84 13.78
CA LEU A 21 13.72 -9.49 14.96
C LEU A 21 15.09 -8.88 15.26
N VAL A 22 15.30 -8.44 16.51
CA VAL A 22 16.49 -7.70 16.95
C VAL A 22 17.65 -8.65 17.32
N ASN A 23 17.36 -9.93 17.59
CA ASN A 23 18.30 -10.85 18.22
C ASN A 23 18.69 -12.05 17.35
N GLU A 24 19.33 -11.80 16.20
CA GLU A 24 20.14 -12.82 15.53
C GLU A 24 21.42 -12.19 15.02
N GLU A 25 22.54 -12.52 15.67
CA GLU A 25 23.92 -12.13 15.30
C GLU A 25 24.31 -12.54 13.86
N TRP A 26 23.44 -13.24 13.13
CA TRP A 26 23.71 -13.81 11.80
C TRP A 26 22.61 -13.58 10.75
N CYS A 27 21.38 -13.21 11.11
CA CYS A 27 20.27 -12.97 10.16
C CYS A 27 19.19 -12.03 10.73
N SER A 28 19.15 -10.77 10.27
CA SER A 28 17.98 -9.91 10.50
C SER A 28 16.77 -10.47 9.74
N HIS A 29 15.88 -11.17 10.43
CA HIS A 29 14.61 -11.63 9.86
C HIS A 29 13.62 -10.46 9.81
N THR A 30 13.26 -10.06 8.59
CA THR A 30 12.25 -9.04 8.33
C THR A 30 11.00 -9.69 7.75
N PHE A 31 9.85 -9.47 8.41
CA PHE A 31 8.56 -9.93 7.94
C PHE A 31 7.72 -8.74 7.50
N VAL A 32 7.21 -8.77 6.28
CA VAL A 32 6.34 -7.73 5.73
C VAL A 32 4.94 -8.30 5.56
N THR A 33 3.94 -7.61 6.10
CA THR A 33 2.53 -7.93 5.90
C THR A 33 1.85 -6.74 5.23
N THR A 34 1.27 -6.98 4.06
CA THR A 34 0.44 -6.00 3.35
C THR A 34 -1.00 -6.11 3.84
N HIS A 35 -1.53 -5.00 4.35
CA HIS A 35 -2.90 -4.93 4.86
C HIS A 35 -3.89 -4.50 3.78
N MET A 36 -3.47 -3.63 2.88
CA MET A 36 -4.28 -3.06 1.82
C MET A 36 -3.39 -2.52 0.71
N THR A 37 -3.84 -2.63 -0.54
CA THR A 37 -3.19 -2.02 -1.70
C THR A 37 -4.24 -1.34 -2.56
N GLU A 38 -3.97 -0.09 -2.92
CA GLU A 38 -4.77 0.68 -3.87
C GLU A 38 -3.98 0.87 -5.16
N HIS A 39 -4.63 0.63 -6.30
CA HIS A 39 -4.06 0.82 -7.63
C HIS A 39 -4.77 1.94 -8.36
N ILE A 40 -4.00 2.88 -8.92
CA ILE A 40 -4.53 4.03 -9.64
C ILE A 40 -3.83 4.13 -10.99
N VAL A 41 -4.63 4.28 -12.05
CA VAL A 41 -4.16 4.65 -13.39
C VAL A 41 -4.41 6.16 -13.53
N CYS A 42 -3.35 6.95 -13.71
CA CYS A 42 -3.39 8.41 -13.55
C CYS A 42 -2.69 9.17 -14.68
N ALA A 43 -2.71 8.64 -15.90
CA ALA A 43 -2.12 9.33 -17.05
C ALA A 43 -2.64 10.78 -17.14
N TYR A 44 -1.70 11.74 -17.18
CA TYR A 44 -1.96 13.19 -17.26
C TYR A 44 -2.61 13.83 -16.02
N TRP A 45 -2.65 13.14 -14.87
CA TRP A 45 -3.17 13.73 -13.63
C TRP A 45 -2.08 14.58 -12.96
N THR A 46 -2.49 15.70 -12.37
CA THR A 46 -1.59 16.55 -11.56
C THR A 46 -1.68 16.22 -10.06
N GLU A 47 -2.79 15.63 -9.62
CA GLU A 47 -3.04 15.24 -8.24
C GLU A 47 -3.84 13.93 -8.20
N ALA A 48 -3.55 13.08 -7.21
CA ALA A 48 -4.32 11.88 -6.92
C ALA A 48 -4.44 11.71 -5.40
N ALA A 49 -5.64 11.36 -4.92
CA ALA A 49 -5.90 11.09 -3.52
C ALA A 49 -6.13 9.60 -3.29
N ILE A 50 -5.53 9.06 -2.22
CA ILE A 50 -5.68 7.66 -1.81
C ILE A 50 -6.33 7.57 -0.43
N ARG A 51 -7.08 6.50 -0.18
CA ARG A 51 -7.68 6.20 1.12
C ARG A 51 -7.31 4.80 1.55
N LEU A 52 -6.32 4.70 2.43
CA LEU A 52 -5.87 3.44 3.02
C LEU A 52 -6.40 3.34 4.45
N HIS A 53 -7.10 2.25 4.74
CA HIS A 53 -7.71 2.03 6.05
C HIS A 53 -6.80 1.19 6.93
N ILE A 54 -6.45 1.70 8.11
CA ILE A 54 -5.78 0.91 9.16
C ILE A 54 -6.88 0.22 9.99
N PRO A 55 -6.92 -1.13 10.04
CA PRO A 55 -7.88 -1.84 10.87
C PRO A 55 -7.72 -1.46 12.35
N LEU A 56 -8.81 -1.26 13.08
CA LEU A 56 -8.74 -0.92 14.52
C LEU A 56 -8.15 -2.06 15.36
N SER A 57 -8.20 -3.29 14.84
CA SER A 57 -7.59 -4.48 15.41
C SER A 57 -6.11 -4.65 15.04
N ALA A 58 -5.55 -3.78 14.20
CA ALA A 58 -4.18 -3.92 13.75
C ALA A 58 -3.18 -3.55 14.86
N THR A 59 -2.10 -4.32 14.94
CA THR A 59 -1.06 -4.09 15.95
C THR A 59 -0.35 -2.77 15.70
N SER A 60 -0.31 -1.91 16.71
CA SER A 60 0.31 -0.59 16.63
C SER A 60 1.83 -0.66 16.56
N THR A 61 2.47 0.43 16.19
CA THR A 61 3.94 0.54 16.19
C THR A 61 4.48 0.34 17.61
N PHE A 62 5.42 -0.57 17.79
CA PHE A 62 6.12 -0.80 19.06
C PHE A 62 7.56 -1.27 18.83
N TYR A 63 8.38 -1.08 19.85
CA TYR A 63 9.78 -1.49 19.87
C TYR A 63 10.07 -2.16 21.21
N THR A 64 10.66 -3.35 21.16
CA THR A 64 11.14 -4.12 22.30
C THR A 64 12.54 -4.65 22.00
N ASP A 65 13.24 -5.16 23.00
CA ASP A 65 14.58 -5.73 22.84
C ASP A 65 14.63 -6.96 21.91
N THR A 66 13.48 -7.53 21.55
CA THR A 66 13.39 -8.72 20.69
C THR A 66 12.73 -8.42 19.35
N VAL A 67 11.70 -7.58 19.32
CA VAL A 67 10.87 -7.33 18.13
C VAL A 67 10.60 -5.85 17.96
N HIS A 68 10.78 -5.38 16.72
CA HIS A 68 10.42 -4.05 16.27
C HIS A 68 9.33 -4.15 15.21
N LEU A 69 8.14 -3.60 15.48
CA LEU A 69 7.06 -3.50 14.50
C LEU A 69 6.89 -2.04 14.08
N LYS A 70 7.17 -1.74 12.80
CA LYS A 70 6.92 -0.44 12.18
C LYS A 70 5.87 -0.55 11.07
N TRP A 71 5.33 0.59 10.66
CA TRP A 71 4.40 0.67 9.54
C TRP A 71 5.00 1.52 8.43
N ARG A 72 4.69 1.18 7.18
CA ARG A 72 5.10 1.98 6.02
C ARG A 72 4.02 2.02 4.95
N LEU A 73 4.01 3.09 4.18
CA LEU A 73 3.38 3.15 2.88
C LEU A 73 4.44 2.77 1.84
N HIS A 74 4.20 1.67 1.12
CA HIS A 74 5.03 1.22 0.03
C HIS A 74 4.40 1.65 -1.29
N PHE A 75 5.03 2.59 -1.97
CA PHE A 75 4.61 3.11 -3.25
C PHE A 75 5.37 2.40 -4.36
N GLU A 76 4.65 2.00 -5.41
CA GLU A 76 5.22 1.53 -6.67
C GLU A 76 4.67 2.40 -7.79
N PHE A 77 5.55 3.05 -8.54
CA PHE A 77 5.21 3.92 -9.66
C PHE A 77 5.66 3.26 -10.94
N VAL A 78 4.79 3.24 -11.95
CA VAL A 78 5.13 2.87 -13.32
C VAL A 78 4.98 4.13 -14.16
N THR A 79 6.12 4.59 -14.68
CA THR A 79 6.24 5.82 -15.47
C THR A 79 6.65 5.47 -16.89
N CYS A 80 6.35 6.34 -17.84
CA CYS A 80 6.81 6.22 -19.21
C CYS A 80 7.30 7.59 -19.70
N ASN A 81 8.52 7.64 -20.22
CA ASN A 81 9.13 8.87 -20.72
C ASN A 81 8.76 9.21 -22.17
N ASP A 82 8.13 8.28 -22.89
CA ASP A 82 7.97 8.35 -24.35
C ASP A 82 6.53 8.71 -24.80
N PHE A 83 5.76 9.44 -23.97
CA PHE A 83 4.37 9.83 -24.27
C PHE A 83 4.21 11.04 -25.21
N ASN A 84 5.22 11.30 -26.05
CA ASN A 84 5.24 12.46 -26.93
C ASN A 84 4.94 12.07 -28.39
N GLU A 85 3.89 11.28 -28.61
CA GLU A 85 3.39 11.03 -29.96
C GLU A 85 2.48 12.18 -30.39
N GLU A 86 2.91 12.91 -31.43
CA GLU A 86 2.07 13.89 -32.11
C GLU A 86 0.82 13.18 -32.64
N VAL A 87 -0.35 13.54 -32.11
CA VAL A 87 -1.62 13.04 -32.62
C VAL A 87 -1.86 13.68 -33.98
N GLU A 88 -1.37 13.05 -35.06
CA GLU A 88 -1.82 13.39 -36.41
C GLU A 88 -3.34 13.20 -36.49
N GLU A 89 -4.03 14.05 -37.25
CA GLU A 89 -5.49 14.01 -37.42
C GLU A 89 -5.94 12.62 -37.93
N GLY A 90 -6.37 11.75 -37.00
CA GLY A 90 -6.68 10.35 -37.27
C GLY A 90 -7.09 9.56 -36.01
N LEU A 91 -7.44 8.29 -36.19
CA LEU A 91 -7.75 7.37 -35.09
C LEU A 91 -6.46 7.08 -34.30
N TRP A 92 -6.37 7.58 -33.07
CA TRP A 92 -5.26 7.29 -32.18
C TRP A 92 -5.22 5.78 -31.86
N GLN A 93 -4.08 5.13 -32.14
CA GLN A 93 -3.85 3.73 -31.82
C GLN A 93 -2.89 3.64 -30.63
N ALA A 94 -3.20 2.75 -29.69
CA ALA A 94 -2.30 2.52 -28.56
C ALA A 94 -0.97 1.93 -29.06
N PRO A 95 0.20 2.42 -28.57
CA PRO A 95 1.49 1.89 -28.95
C PRO A 95 1.60 0.39 -28.63
N THR A 96 2.18 -0.37 -29.56
CA THR A 96 2.40 -1.82 -29.38
C THR A 96 3.42 -2.13 -28.27
N ASN A 97 4.32 -1.19 -28.00
CA ASN A 97 5.33 -1.31 -26.96
C ASN A 97 5.54 0.06 -26.31
N VAL A 98 5.53 0.08 -24.99
CA VAL A 98 5.69 1.30 -24.18
C VAL A 98 6.90 1.09 -23.30
N ASN A 99 7.88 1.96 -23.41
CA ASN A 99 9.06 1.92 -22.56
C ASN A 99 8.68 2.40 -21.16
N ILE A 100 8.64 1.48 -20.21
CA ILE A 100 8.24 1.77 -18.83
C ILE A 100 9.43 1.73 -17.89
N GLU A 101 9.44 2.65 -16.92
CA GLU A 101 10.34 2.65 -15.78
C GLU A 101 9.54 2.47 -14.49
N THR A 102 9.96 1.51 -13.67
CA THR A 102 9.34 1.24 -12.37
C THR A 102 10.19 1.80 -11.25
N MET A 103 9.58 2.60 -10.38
CA MET A 103 10.20 3.15 -9.17
C MET A 103 9.44 2.67 -7.94
N ALA A 104 10.15 2.29 -6.88
CA ALA A 104 9.54 1.99 -5.59
C ALA A 104 10.02 2.97 -4.51
N TRP A 105 9.13 3.33 -3.59
CA TRP A 105 9.44 4.23 -2.48
C TRP A 105 8.71 3.81 -1.20
N ASP A 106 9.45 3.78 -0.10
CA ASP A 106 8.88 3.51 1.22
C ASP A 106 8.81 4.80 2.05
N LEU A 107 7.64 5.06 2.62
CA LEU A 107 7.41 6.11 3.61
C LEU A 107 7.03 5.47 4.94
N ASP A 108 7.92 5.56 5.93
CA ASP A 108 7.63 5.09 7.28
C ASP A 108 6.55 5.97 7.95
N ILE A 109 5.58 5.32 8.60
CA ILE A 109 4.52 5.95 9.36
C ILE A 109 4.42 5.33 10.77
N LYS A 110 3.81 6.05 11.70
CA LYS A 110 3.57 5.56 13.05
C LYS A 110 2.08 5.31 13.27
N VAL A 111 1.74 4.08 13.61
CA VAL A 111 0.37 3.69 13.96
C VAL A 111 0.28 3.61 15.48
N PHE A 112 -0.70 4.29 16.06
CA PHE A 112 -0.92 4.34 17.49
C PHE A 112 -2.07 3.44 17.92
N PRO A 113 -2.05 2.94 19.17
CA PRO A 113 -3.12 2.11 19.68
C PRO A 113 -4.45 2.86 19.70
N CYS A 114 -5.48 2.15 19.24
CA CYS A 114 -6.85 2.57 19.39
C CYS A 114 -7.33 2.30 20.83
N ASN A 115 -8.39 3.00 21.26
CA ASN A 115 -9.07 2.65 22.50
C ASN A 115 -9.53 1.18 22.44
N PRO A 116 -9.21 0.34 23.43
CA PRO A 116 -9.57 -1.08 23.42
C PRO A 116 -11.08 -1.32 23.29
N HIS A 117 -11.91 -0.40 23.79
CA HIS A 117 -13.36 -0.47 23.59
C HIS A 117 -13.74 -0.43 22.11
N ASN A 118 -13.10 0.44 21.31
CA ASN A 118 -13.36 0.57 19.89
C ASN A 118 -12.82 -0.63 19.10
N ALA A 119 -11.65 -1.16 19.49
CA ALA A 119 -11.11 -2.37 18.88
C ALA A 119 -12.03 -3.59 19.09
N ALA A 120 -12.64 -3.70 20.28
CA ALA A 120 -13.60 -4.76 20.58
C ALA A 120 -14.85 -4.72 19.68
N LEU A 121 -15.26 -3.54 19.20
CA LEU A 121 -16.39 -3.40 18.27
C LEU A 121 -16.09 -3.95 16.87
N THR A 122 -14.82 -4.14 16.52
CA THR A 122 -14.41 -4.68 15.21
C THR A 122 -14.21 -6.20 15.21
N LEU A 123 -14.31 -6.85 16.37
CA LEU A 123 -14.26 -8.30 16.44
C LEU A 123 -15.54 -8.88 15.82
N PRO A 124 -15.44 -9.93 14.98
CA PRO A 124 -16.63 -10.62 14.52
C PRO A 124 -17.40 -11.14 15.73
N SER A 125 -18.69 -10.80 15.84
CA SER A 125 -19.56 -11.38 16.87
C SER A 125 -19.50 -12.89 16.77
N PRO A 126 -19.46 -13.65 17.88
CA PRO A 126 -19.60 -15.09 17.80
C PRO A 126 -20.94 -15.39 17.15
N THR A 127 -20.92 -15.81 15.88
CA THR A 127 -22.06 -16.34 15.18
C THR A 127 -22.51 -17.56 15.97
N THR A 128 -23.53 -17.39 16.79
CA THR A 128 -24.24 -18.53 17.35
C THR A 128 -24.88 -19.22 16.14
N PRO A 129 -24.50 -20.46 15.78
CA PRO A 129 -25.21 -21.14 14.72
C PRO A 129 -26.64 -21.30 15.19
N ALA A 130 -27.59 -20.63 14.52
CA ALA A 130 -29.00 -20.93 14.70
C ALA A 130 -29.22 -22.37 14.21
N SER A 131 -29.19 -23.34 15.12
CA SER A 131 -29.67 -24.68 14.84
C SER A 131 -31.18 -24.70 15.06
N ILE A 132 -31.94 -24.82 13.97
CA ILE A 132 -33.27 -25.42 14.05
C ILE A 132 -33.03 -26.92 14.19
N ILE A 133 -33.43 -27.48 15.33
CA ILE A 133 -33.63 -28.92 15.47
C ILE A 133 -35.01 -29.18 14.86
N VAL A 134 -35.04 -29.87 13.71
CA VAL A 134 -36.25 -30.49 13.15
C VAL A 134 -36.42 -31.87 13.76
#